data_AF-A0A137RGB9-F1
#
_entry.id   AF-A0A137RGB9-F1
#
_cell.length_a   1.000
_cell.length_b   1.000
_cell.length_c   1.000
_cell.angle_alpha   90.00
_cell.angle_beta   90.00
_cell.angle_gamma   90.00
#
_symmetry.space_group_name_H-M   'P 1'
#
loop_
_entity.id
_entity.type
_entity.pdbx_description
1 polymer ?
#
loop_
_entity_poly.entity_id
_entity_poly.type
_entity_poly.pdbx_seq_one_letter_code
_entity_poly.pdbx_strand_id
1 'polypeptide(L)'
;MAIKHTSEIRLKVGLDENKIPENIHWTAEDGGVSNEETKAVMLSVWDSKSQESLRIDLWTKEMPVDEMKIFFHQTLSAMADTFQRATNDEKMSATMRDFCDYFAEKLELKRG
;
A
#
# COMPACT_ATOMS: atom_id res chain seq x y z
N MET A 1 -24.66 -16.89 -0.96
CA MET A 1 -24.91 -16.58 0.46
C MET A 1 -25.32 -15.12 0.55
N ALA A 2 -26.18 -14.75 1.51
CA ALA A 2 -26.53 -13.34 1.73
C ALA A 2 -25.37 -12.61 2.41
N ILE A 3 -25.17 -11.33 2.06
CA ILE A 3 -24.22 -10.43 2.74
C ILE A 3 -24.73 -10.25 4.18
N LYS A 4 -23.89 -10.55 5.17
CA LYS A 4 -24.23 -10.47 6.60
C LYS A 4 -23.65 -9.24 7.30
N HIS A 5 -22.59 -8.67 6.74
CA HIS A 5 -21.87 -7.51 7.27
C HIS A 5 -21.33 -6.70 6.10
N THR A 6 -21.41 -5.37 6.23
CA THR A 6 -20.86 -4.42 5.27
C THR A 6 -19.92 -3.52 6.03
N SER A 7 -18.72 -3.34 5.50
CA SER A 7 -17.69 -2.47 6.04
C SER A 7 -17.29 -1.47 4.97
N GLU A 8 -17.00 -0.24 5.37
CA GLU A 8 -16.59 0.81 4.44
C GLU A 8 -15.16 1.27 4.73
N ILE A 9 -14.37 1.39 3.67
CA ILE A 9 -13.07 2.04 3.67
C ILE A 9 -13.23 3.34 2.87
N ARG A 10 -12.99 4.49 3.51
CA ARG A 10 -13.08 5.81 2.88
C ARG A 10 -11.71 6.44 2.77
N LEU A 11 -11.37 6.95 1.58
CA LEU A 11 -10.21 7.80 1.32
C LEU A 11 -10.70 9.20 0.97
N LYS A 12 -10.32 10.20 1.76
CA LYS A 12 -10.61 11.62 1.51
C LYS A 12 -9.33 12.34 1.17
N VAL A 13 -9.24 12.82 -0.07
CA VAL A 13 -8.04 13.45 -0.63
C VAL A 13 -8.33 14.93 -0.84
N GLY A 14 -7.59 15.81 -0.15
CA GLY A 14 -7.57 17.24 -0.44
C GLY A 14 -6.56 17.52 -1.54
N LEU A 15 -6.99 18.19 -2.61
CA LEU A 15 -6.15 18.53 -3.76
C LEU A 15 -5.94 20.05 -3.84
N ASP A 16 -4.77 20.46 -4.34
CA ASP A 16 -4.52 21.84 -4.71
C ASP A 16 -5.15 22.21 -6.09
N GLU A 17 -4.94 23.45 -6.53
CA GLU A 17 -5.43 23.96 -7.81
C GLU A 17 -4.90 23.17 -9.03
N ASN A 18 -3.76 22.51 -8.89
CA ASN A 18 -3.14 21.66 -9.92
C ASN A 18 -3.49 20.18 -9.78
N LYS A 19 -4.44 19.84 -8.89
CA LYS A 19 -4.87 18.48 -8.57
C LYS A 19 -3.78 17.62 -7.92
N ILE A 20 -2.83 18.23 -7.22
CA ILE A 20 -1.82 17.52 -6.44
C ILE A 20 -2.34 17.30 -5.01
N PRO A 21 -2.22 16.09 -4.43
CA PRO A 21 -2.61 15.83 -3.04
C PRO A 21 -1.84 16.68 -2.02
N GLU A 22 -2.59 17.40 -1.19
CA GLU A 22 -2.08 18.17 -0.05
C GLU A 22 -2.30 17.40 1.26
N ASN A 23 -3.50 16.84 1.47
CA ASN A 23 -3.80 16.00 2.62
C ASN A 23 -4.57 14.75 2.21
N ILE A 24 -4.38 13.67 2.97
CA ILE A 24 -5.10 12.42 2.77
C ILE A 24 -5.58 11.97 4.14
N HIS A 25 -6.88 11.73 4.27
CA HIS A 25 -7.47 11.11 5.45
C HIS A 25 -8.08 9.78 5.05
N TRP A 26 -8.01 8.81 5.94
CA TRP A 26 -8.64 7.51 5.71
C TRP A 26 -9.43 7.03 6.91
N THR A 27 -10.42 6.18 6.64
CA THR A 27 -11.28 5.57 7.65
C THR A 27 -11.47 4.12 7.27
N ALA A 28 -11.32 3.22 8.22
CA ALA A 28 -11.62 1.80 8.12
C ALA A 28 -12.21 1.34 9.46
N GLU A 29 -13.54 1.34 9.53
CA GLU A 29 -14.28 1.21 10.80
C GLU A 29 -14.01 -0.15 11.48
N ASP A 30 -13.99 -1.25 10.72
CA ASP A 30 -13.66 -2.58 11.25
C ASP A 30 -12.19 -2.71 11.69
N GLY A 31 -11.31 -1.87 11.14
CA GLY A 31 -9.90 -1.79 11.52
C GLY A 31 -9.66 -0.88 12.73
N GLY A 32 -10.70 -0.23 13.26
CA GLY A 32 -10.58 0.73 14.37
C GLY A 32 -9.96 2.07 13.98
N VAL A 33 -9.92 2.40 12.69
CA VAL A 33 -9.32 3.64 12.18
C VAL A 33 -10.42 4.61 11.77
N SER A 34 -10.42 5.82 12.32
CA SER A 34 -11.43 6.84 12.05
C SER A 34 -10.82 8.20 11.73
N ASN A 35 -10.96 8.63 10.47
CA ASN A 35 -10.50 9.92 9.96
C ASN A 35 -9.03 10.24 10.32
N GLU A 36 -8.16 9.24 10.22
CA GLU A 36 -6.73 9.40 10.49
C GLU A 36 -6.02 9.99 9.28
N GLU A 37 -5.05 10.86 9.54
CA GLU A 37 -4.21 11.44 8.50
C GLU A 37 -3.16 10.42 8.02
N THR A 38 -2.88 10.43 6.72
CA THR A 38 -1.77 9.68 6.13
C THR A 38 -1.08 10.51 5.06
N LYS A 39 0.21 10.25 4.86
CA LYS A 39 0.99 10.88 3.80
C LYS A 39 1.00 10.10 2.50
N ALA A 40 0.63 8.82 2.51
CA ALA A 40 0.61 7.99 1.32
C ALA A 40 -0.43 6.87 1.39
N VAL A 41 -0.94 6.49 0.22
CA VAL A 41 -1.85 5.35 0.00
C VAL A 41 -1.51 4.71 -1.34
N MET A 42 -1.44 3.38 -1.35
CA MET A 42 -1.47 2.58 -2.58
C MET A 42 -2.69 1.68 -2.53
N LEU A 43 -3.56 1.78 -3.54
CA LEU A 43 -4.75 0.94 -3.69
C LEU A 43 -4.71 0.26 -5.05
N SER A 44 -4.79 -1.07 -5.05
CA SER A 44 -4.94 -1.87 -6.27
C SER A 44 -6.27 -2.62 -6.23
N VAL A 45 -7.01 -2.58 -7.34
CA VAL A 45 -8.27 -3.30 -7.54
C VAL A 45 -8.13 -4.20 -8.75
N TRP A 46 -8.48 -5.48 -8.59
CA TRP A 46 -8.48 -6.44 -9.69
C TRP A 46 -9.77 -6.30 -10.50
N ASP A 47 -9.65 -5.94 -11.79
CA ASP A 47 -10.77 -6.02 -12.73
C ASP A 47 -10.76 -7.39 -13.41
N SER A 48 -11.72 -8.24 -13.03
CA SER A 48 -11.85 -9.58 -13.61
C SER A 48 -12.31 -9.59 -15.07
N LYS A 49 -12.89 -8.48 -15.57
CA LYS A 49 -13.36 -8.39 -16.96
C LYS A 49 -12.20 -8.15 -17.92
N SER A 50 -11.34 -7.18 -17.63
CA SER A 50 -10.14 -6.89 -18.42
C SER A 50 -8.93 -7.71 -18.01
N GLN A 51 -9.00 -8.43 -16.88
CA GLN A 51 -7.89 -9.20 -16.30
C GLN A 51 -6.66 -8.33 -16.02
N GLU A 52 -6.89 -7.16 -15.43
CA GLU A 52 -5.82 -6.22 -15.10
C GLU A 52 -5.99 -5.64 -13.69
N SER A 53 -4.90 -5.09 -13.17
CA SER A 53 -4.92 -4.34 -11.92
C SER A 53 -5.10 -2.85 -12.21
N LEU A 54 -6.22 -2.29 -11.75
CA LEU A 54 -6.41 -0.85 -11.67
C LEU A 54 -5.75 -0.34 -10.39
N ARG A 55 -5.02 0.77 -10.46
CA ARG A 55 -4.27 1.30 -9.31
C ARG A 55 -4.45 2.80 -9.10
N ILE A 56 -4.41 3.18 -7.84
CA ILE A 56 -4.36 4.56 -7.37
C ILE A 56 -3.18 4.65 -6.40
N ASP A 57 -2.16 5.41 -6.81
CA ASP A 57 -0.97 5.71 -5.99
C ASP A 57 -1.01 7.19 -5.62
N LEU A 58 -1.14 7.49 -4.33
CA LEU A 58 -1.26 8.85 -3.81
C LEU A 58 -0.22 9.10 -2.73
N TRP A 59 0.37 10.29 -2.74
CA TRP A 59 1.20 10.78 -1.65
C TRP A 59 1.12 12.30 -1.56
N THR A 60 1.25 12.82 -0.35
CA THR A 60 1.30 14.27 -0.11
C THR A 60 2.67 14.82 -0.47
N LYS A 61 2.74 16.10 -0.84
CA LYS A 61 4.01 16.79 -1.14
C LYS A 61 4.98 16.81 0.04
N GLU A 62 4.44 16.74 1.26
CA GLU A 62 5.21 16.80 2.50
C GLU A 62 5.84 15.46 2.90
N MET A 63 5.55 14.36 2.19
CA MET A 63 6.17 13.08 2.47
C MET A 63 7.67 13.13 2.15
N PRO A 64 8.56 12.97 3.15
CA PRO A 64 10.00 12.93 2.91
C PRO A 64 10.37 11.73 2.05
N VAL A 65 11.38 11.91 1.19
CA VAL A 65 11.87 10.85 0.29
C VAL A 65 12.31 9.60 1.08
N ASP A 66 12.87 9.76 2.27
CA ASP A 66 13.29 8.61 3.09
C ASP A 66 12.09 7.85 3.70
N GLU A 67 11.02 8.55 4.11
CA GLU A 67 9.76 7.89 4.50
C GLU A 67 9.16 7.15 3.30
N MET A 68 9.25 7.71 2.09
CA MET A 68 8.76 7.08 0.85
C MET A 68 9.52 5.77 0.56
N LYS A 69 10.84 5.76 0.66
CA LYS A 69 11.65 4.54 0.48
C LYS A 69 11.25 3.45 1.48
N ILE A 70 11.04 3.83 2.75
CA ILE A 70 10.59 2.91 3.80
C ILE A 70 9.20 2.36 3.46
N PHE A 71 8.26 3.21 3.05
CA PHE A 71 6.91 2.82 2.67
C PHE A 71 6.89 1.81 1.52
N PHE A 72 7.69 2.04 0.46
CA PHE A 72 7.83 1.10 -0.64
C PHE A 72 8.44 -0.24 -0.20
N HIS A 73 9.52 -0.21 0.59
CA HIS A 73 10.15 -1.42 1.11
C HIS A 73 9.17 -2.28 1.93
N GLN A 74 8.44 -1.66 2.85
CA GLN A 74 7.46 -2.37 3.67
C GLN A 74 6.30 -2.93 2.84
N THR A 75 5.83 -2.15 1.86
CA THR A 75 4.75 -2.59 0.95
C THR A 75 5.18 -3.79 0.12
N LEU A 76 6.40 -3.78 -0.45
CA LEU A 76 6.95 -4.90 -1.21
C LEU A 76 7.13 -6.16 -0.36
N SER A 77 7.61 -6.00 0.88
CA SER A 77 7.77 -7.11 1.82
C SER A 77 6.42 -7.74 2.17
N ALA A 78 5.40 -6.92 2.49
CA ALA A 78 4.04 -7.38 2.77
C ALA A 78 3.37 -8.02 1.54
N MET A 79 3.69 -7.54 0.33
CA MET A 79 3.24 -8.16 -0.92
C MET A 79 3.83 -9.56 -1.11
N ALA A 80 5.11 -9.78 -0.77
CA ALA A 80 5.71 -11.12 -0.84
C ALA A 80 4.99 -12.13 0.06
N ASP A 81 4.63 -11.71 1.27
CA ASP A 81 3.86 -12.53 2.21
C ASP A 81 2.43 -12.79 1.72
N THR A 82 1.79 -11.76 1.16
CA THR A 82 0.44 -11.88 0.59
C THR A 82 0.43 -12.80 -0.62
N PHE A 83 1.42 -12.69 -1.50
CA PHE A 83 1.60 -13.58 -2.63
C PHE A 83 1.76 -15.03 -2.16
N GLN A 84 2.63 -15.30 -1.18
CA GLN A 84 2.80 -16.66 -0.65
C GLN A 84 1.48 -17.24 -0.13
N ARG A 85 0.73 -16.47 0.66
CA ARG A 85 -0.56 -16.94 1.20
C ARG A 85 -1.60 -17.19 0.11
N ALA A 86 -1.57 -16.42 -0.97
CA ALA A 86 -2.54 -16.52 -2.06
C ALA A 86 -2.24 -17.66 -3.04
N THR A 87 -0.96 -17.95 -3.30
CA THR A 87 -0.54 -18.89 -4.36
C THR A 87 0.13 -20.16 -3.83
N ASN A 88 0.58 -20.14 -2.58
CA ASN A 88 1.41 -21.17 -1.95
C ASN A 88 2.76 -21.40 -2.68
N ASP A 89 3.22 -20.43 -3.48
CA ASP A 89 4.51 -20.49 -4.19
C ASP A 89 5.64 -19.97 -3.29
N GLU A 90 6.22 -20.89 -2.51
CA GLU A 90 7.31 -20.56 -1.57
C GLU A 90 8.57 -20.07 -2.27
N LYS A 91 8.87 -20.61 -3.46
CA LYS A 91 10.12 -20.29 -4.17
C LYS A 91 10.10 -18.87 -4.70
N MET A 92 9.00 -18.48 -5.36
CA MET A 92 8.87 -17.11 -5.86
C MET A 92 8.76 -16.12 -4.70
N SER A 93 8.03 -16.46 -3.63
CA SER A 93 7.97 -15.62 -2.44
C SER A 93 9.34 -15.43 -1.77
N ALA A 94 10.19 -16.47 -1.72
CA ALA A 94 11.56 -16.33 -1.23
C ALA A 94 12.36 -15.35 -2.09
N THR A 95 12.29 -15.46 -3.42
CA THR A 95 12.94 -14.50 -4.33
C THR A 95 12.44 -13.07 -4.16
N MET A 96 11.14 -12.87 -3.92
CA MET A 96 10.59 -11.54 -3.62
C MET A 96 11.16 -10.97 -2.32
N ARG A 97 11.33 -11.80 -1.29
CA ARG A 97 11.96 -11.39 -0.01
C ARG A 97 13.43 -11.07 -0.17
N ASP A 98 14.18 -11.89 -0.91
CA ASP A 98 15.59 -11.63 -1.23
C ASP A 98 15.75 -10.27 -1.92
N PHE A 99 14.83 -9.93 -2.84
CA PHE A 99 14.80 -8.60 -3.45
C PHE A 99 14.50 -7.49 -2.45
N CYS A 100 13.55 -7.69 -1.52
CA CYS A 100 13.26 -6.69 -0.47
C CYS A 100 14.47 -6.48 0.43
N ASP A 101 15.18 -7.55 0.79
CA ASP A 101 16.43 -7.48 1.57
C ASP A 101 17.52 -6.70 0.84
N TYR A 102 17.71 -6.99 -0.45
CA TYR A 102 18.62 -6.23 -1.32
C TYR A 102 18.22 -4.76 -1.42
N PHE A 103 16.92 -4.48 -1.60
CA PHE A 103 16.38 -3.12 -1.68
C PHE A 103 16.67 -2.33 -0.39
N ALA A 104 16.46 -2.95 0.77
CA ALA A 104 16.76 -2.34 2.06
C ALA A 104 18.26 -2.11 2.27
N GLU A 105 19.12 -3.03 1.84
CA GLU A 105 20.57 -2.87 1.91
C GLU A 105 21.04 -1.69 1.05
N LYS A 106 20.62 -1.63 -0.22
CA LYS A 106 21.07 -0.59 -1.17
C LYS A 106 20.54 0.81 -0.85
N LEU A 107 19.44 0.89 -0.13
CA LEU A 107 18.90 2.16 0.34
C LEU A 107 19.25 2.46 1.80
N GLU A 108 20.11 1.63 2.42
CA GLU A 108 20.57 1.79 3.81
C GLU A 108 19.41 1.89 4.83
N LEU A 109 18.31 1.16 4.57
CA LEU A 109 17.09 1.19 5.38
C LEU A 109 17.18 0.31 6.63
N LYS A 110 18.12 -0.65 6.67
CA LYS A 110 18.39 -1.46 7.85
C LYS A 110 19.16 -0.60 8.85
N ARG A 111 18.49 -0.09 9.88
CA ARG A 111 19.18 0.43 11.07
C ARG A 111 19.95 -0.73 11.70
N GLY A 112 21.25 -0.54 11.91
CA GLY A 112 22.06 -1.43 12.74
C GLY A 112 21.57 -1.46 14.19
#